data_AF-A0A9D3Z141-F1
#
_entry.id   AF-A0A9D3Z141-F1
#
_cell.length_a   1.000
_cell.length_b   1.000
_cell.length_c   1.000
_cell.angle_alpha   90.00
_cell.angle_beta   90.00
_cell.angle_gamma   90.00
#
_symmetry.space_group_name_H-M   'P 1'
#
loop_
_entity.id
_entity.type
_entity.pdbx_description
1 polymer ?
#
loop_
_entity_poly.entity_id
_entity_poly.type
_entity_poly.pdbx_seq_one_letter_code
_entity_poly.pdbx_strand_id
1 'polypeptide(L)'
;MYGHVAKPVSVLVNMCGHVAKPVSVLDNMYGHVAKPVSVLDNMYGHVAKPVSVLDNMYGHVAKPVSVLVNMCGHVAKPVSVLDNMYGHVAKPVSVLVHMCGHVAKPVSVLVNMCGHVAKPVSVLDHMYGHVAKPVSVLDNMYGHVAKPVSVLVNMYGHVAKPVSVLDNMYGHVAKPVSVLDNM
;
A
#
# COMPACT_ATOMS: atom_id res chain seq x y z
N MET A 1 13.93 -12.23 25.27
CA MET A 1 14.27 -13.67 25.30
C MET A 1 14.89 -14.05 23.96
N TYR A 2 16.01 -14.78 23.96
CA TYR A 2 16.51 -15.44 22.74
C TYR A 2 15.98 -16.87 22.70
N GLY A 3 15.43 -17.33 21.58
CA GLY A 3 15.08 -18.75 21.44
C GLY A 3 13.88 -19.05 20.56
N HIS A 4 13.12 -20.06 20.98
CA HIS A 4 12.00 -20.61 20.21
C HIS A 4 10.76 -20.74 21.09
N VAL A 5 9.66 -20.10 20.68
CA VAL A 5 8.38 -20.23 21.38
C VAL A 5 7.68 -21.50 20.91
N ALA A 6 7.80 -22.56 21.73
CA ALA A 6 7.29 -23.90 21.44
C ALA A 6 5.88 -24.19 21.97
N LYS A 7 5.29 -23.28 22.76
CA LYS A 7 3.93 -23.38 23.33
C LYS A 7 3.15 -22.07 23.10
N PRO A 8 1.80 -22.08 23.07
CA PRO A 8 1.02 -20.84 22.99
C PRO A 8 1.32 -19.90 24.16
N VAL A 9 1.33 -18.60 23.87
CA VAL A 9 1.61 -17.54 24.87
C VAL A 9 0.55 -16.45 24.73
N SER A 10 0.01 -15.96 25.85
CA SER A 10 -0.92 -14.83 25.84
C SER A 10 -0.22 -13.52 25.49
N VAL A 11 0.86 -13.20 26.22
CA VAL A 11 1.62 -11.97 26.04
C VAL A 11 3.12 -12.27 25.99
N LEU A 12 3.78 -11.82 24.93
CA LEU A 12 5.23 -11.92 24.77
C LEU A 12 5.81 -10.53 24.50
N VAL A 13 6.57 -10.00 25.46
CA VAL A 13 7.05 -8.62 25.39
C VAL A 13 8.26 -8.48 24.47
N ASN A 14 9.38 -9.15 24.75
CA ASN A 14 10.60 -8.99 23.96
C ASN A 14 11.16 -10.34 23.51
N MET A 15 11.26 -10.54 22.19
CA MET A 15 11.73 -11.80 21.61
C MET A 15 12.71 -11.59 20.45
N CYS A 16 13.78 -12.39 20.46
CA CYS A 16 14.71 -12.54 19.35
C CYS A 16 14.75 -14.03 18.97
N GLY A 17 14.26 -14.40 17.77
CA GLY A 17 14.31 -15.78 17.31
C GLY A 17 13.10 -16.22 16.50
N HIS A 18 12.46 -17.32 16.91
CA HIS A 18 11.38 -17.93 16.13
C HIS A 18 10.11 -18.18 16.96
N VAL A 19 8.98 -17.67 16.46
CA VAL A 19 7.64 -17.94 17.02
C VAL A 19 6.96 -19.01 16.15
N ALA A 20 6.90 -20.24 16.68
CA ALA A 20 6.32 -21.40 16.00
C ALA A 20 5.01 -21.90 16.63
N LYS A 21 4.44 -21.13 17.56
CA LYS A 21 3.09 -21.32 18.12
C LYS A 21 2.32 -20.00 18.15
N PRO A 22 0.97 -20.03 18.23
CA PRO A 22 0.16 -18.82 18.29
C PRO A 22 0.50 -17.95 19.50
N VAL A 23 0.47 -16.64 19.31
CA VAL A 23 0.63 -15.64 20.37
C VAL A 23 -0.51 -14.63 20.26
N SER A 24 -1.16 -14.28 21.36
CA SER A 24 -2.24 -13.28 21.30
C SER A 24 -1.67 -11.87 21.13
N VAL A 25 -0.72 -11.47 21.98
CA VAL A 25 -0.06 -10.16 21.92
C VAL A 25 1.45 -10.35 21.91
N LEU A 26 2.10 -9.80 20.90
CA LEU A 26 3.54 -9.73 20.80
C LEU A 26 3.95 -8.26 20.67
N ASP A 27 4.80 -7.79 21.57
CA ASP A 27 5.22 -6.38 21.60
C ASP A 27 6.41 -6.16 20.65
N ASN A 28 7.63 -6.57 21.01
CA ASN A 28 8.81 -6.43 20.17
C ASN A 28 9.39 -7.77 19.72
N MET A 29 9.55 -7.95 18.40
CA MET A 29 10.13 -9.14 17.81
C MET A 29 11.21 -8.84 16.77
N TYR A 30 12.35 -9.50 16.94
CA TYR A 30 13.39 -9.64 15.93
C TYR A 30 13.45 -11.11 15.47
N GLY A 31 13.19 -11.37 14.19
CA GLY A 31 13.36 -12.71 13.62
C GLY A 31 12.17 -13.17 12.78
N HIS A 32 11.60 -14.34 13.09
CA HIS A 32 10.59 -14.95 12.24
C HIS A 32 9.35 -15.43 13.00
N VAL A 33 8.18 -14.98 12.55
CA VAL A 33 6.86 -15.46 13.00
C VAL A 33 6.28 -16.43 11.96
N ALA A 34 6.13 -17.70 12.34
CA ALA A 34 5.59 -18.77 11.49
C ALA A 34 4.22 -19.31 11.95
N LYS A 35 3.57 -18.63 12.90
CA LYS A 35 2.20 -18.91 13.37
C LYS A 35 1.39 -17.62 13.53
N PRO A 36 0.05 -17.71 13.58
CA PRO A 36 -0.80 -16.53 13.70
C PRO A 36 -0.50 -15.75 14.98
N VAL A 37 -0.56 -14.43 14.85
CA VAL A 37 -0.49 -13.48 15.97
C VAL A 37 -1.71 -12.56 15.87
N SER A 38 -2.42 -12.30 16.97
CA SER A 38 -3.56 -11.39 16.92
C SER A 38 -3.09 -9.95 16.81
N VAL A 39 -2.21 -9.52 17.72
CA VAL A 39 -1.63 -8.16 17.75
C VAL A 39 -0.12 -8.26 17.80
N LEU A 40 0.55 -7.60 16.86
CA LEU A 40 2.00 -7.47 16.83
C LEU A 40 2.36 -5.98 16.77
N ASP A 41 3.05 -5.46 17.78
CA ASP A 41 3.42 -4.04 17.82
C ASP A 41 4.62 -3.73 16.92
N ASN A 42 5.83 -4.23 17.23
CA ASN A 42 7.05 -3.94 16.48
C ASN A 42 7.72 -5.22 15.94
N MET A 43 7.87 -5.31 14.62
CA MET A 43 8.55 -6.42 13.95
C MET A 43 9.76 -5.97 13.12
N TYR A 44 10.89 -6.62 13.37
CA TYR A 44 12.01 -6.66 12.45
C TYR A 44 12.21 -8.09 11.93
N GLY A 45 11.90 -8.33 10.65
CA GLY A 45 12.13 -9.62 10.02
C GLY A 45 10.95 -10.11 9.17
N HIS A 46 10.54 -11.36 9.37
CA HIS A 46 9.64 -12.06 8.45
C HIS A 46 8.38 -12.60 9.12
N VAL A 47 7.23 -12.32 8.52
CA VAL A 47 5.93 -12.85 8.95
C VAL A 47 5.37 -13.78 7.87
N ALA A 48 5.31 -15.09 8.15
CA ALA A 48 4.81 -16.11 7.20
C ALA A 48 3.42 -16.66 7.54
N LYS A 49 2.71 -16.06 8.50
CA LYS A 49 1.33 -16.40 8.87
C LYS A 49 0.49 -15.14 9.11
N PRO A 50 -0.85 -15.25 9.08
CA PRO A 50 -1.71 -14.09 9.23
C PRO A 50 -1.49 -13.36 10.55
N VAL A 51 -1.56 -12.03 10.50
CA VAL A 51 -1.60 -11.14 11.66
C VAL A 51 -2.86 -10.29 11.54
N SER A 52 -3.61 -10.12 12.63
CA SER A 52 -4.84 -9.31 12.55
C SER A 52 -4.49 -7.82 12.54
N VAL A 53 -3.69 -7.40 13.52
CA VAL A 53 -3.18 -6.03 13.64
C VAL A 53 -1.67 -6.06 13.75
N LEU A 54 -1.00 -5.33 12.86
CA LEU A 54 0.43 -5.10 12.91
C LEU A 54 0.69 -3.59 12.92
N ASP A 55 1.36 -3.07 13.94
CA ASP A 55 1.64 -1.64 14.04
C ASP A 55 2.86 -1.25 13.18
N ASN A 56 4.07 -1.63 13.57
CA ASN A 56 5.31 -1.27 12.87
C ASN A 56 6.06 -2.50 12.35
N MET A 57 6.39 -2.51 11.06
CA MET A 57 7.20 -3.57 10.48
C MET A 57 8.29 -3.09 9.54
N TYR A 58 9.48 -3.63 9.79
CA TYR A 58 10.62 -3.59 8.89
C TYR A 58 10.90 -5.00 8.38
N GLY A 59 10.67 -5.23 7.09
CA GLY A 59 10.99 -6.49 6.43
C GLY A 59 9.94 -6.98 5.45
N HIS A 60 9.43 -8.19 5.66
CA HIS A 60 8.63 -8.90 4.66
C HIS A 60 7.41 -9.63 5.21
N VAL A 61 6.24 -9.30 4.64
CA VAL A 61 4.96 -9.92 4.95
C VAL A 61 4.59 -10.90 3.82
N ALA A 62 4.56 -12.20 4.14
CA ALA A 62 4.26 -13.26 3.18
C ALA A 62 2.84 -13.83 3.30
N LYS A 63 2.00 -13.29 4.21
CA LYS A 63 0.60 -13.70 4.46
C LYS A 63 -0.31 -12.49 4.72
N PRO A 64 -1.64 -12.66 4.61
CA PRO A 64 -2.57 -11.54 4.77
C PRO A 64 -2.46 -10.88 6.14
N VAL A 65 -2.62 -9.56 6.15
CA VAL A 65 -2.76 -8.74 7.36
C VAL A 65 -4.04 -7.93 7.23
N SER A 66 -4.87 -7.88 8.26
CA SER A 66 -6.11 -7.10 8.19
C SER A 66 -5.80 -5.61 8.29
N VAL A 67 -5.03 -5.20 9.30
CA VAL A 67 -4.60 -3.82 9.51
C VAL A 67 -3.08 -3.77 9.67
N LEU A 68 -2.42 -3.00 8.81
CA LEU A 68 -0.99 -2.72 8.86
C LEU A 68 -0.78 -1.21 8.94
N VAL A 69 -0.24 -0.70 10.04
CA VAL A 69 -0.11 0.75 10.24
C VAL A 69 1.12 1.27 9.51
N ASN A 70 2.31 0.82 9.85
CA ASN A 70 3.56 1.29 9.24
C ASN A 70 4.39 0.12 8.69
N MET A 71 4.74 0.21 7.41
CA MET A 71 5.54 -0.81 6.73
C MET A 71 6.72 -0.21 5.98
N CYS A 72 7.92 -0.64 6.31
CA CYS A 72 9.10 -0.48 5.47
C CYS A 72 9.52 -1.84 4.91
N GLY A 73 9.38 -2.02 3.59
CA GLY A 73 9.81 -3.23 2.90
C GLY A 73 8.81 -3.74 1.87
N HIS A 74 8.47 -5.03 1.95
CA HIS A 74 7.68 -5.70 0.90
C HIS A 74 6.45 -6.43 1.43
N VAL A 75 5.32 -6.18 0.78
CA VAL A 75 4.04 -6.85 1.02
C VAL A 75 3.72 -7.78 -0.15
N ALA A 76 3.82 -9.09 0.10
CA ALA A 76 3.62 -10.13 -0.92
C ALA A 76 2.22 -10.77 -0.91
N LYS A 77 1.32 -10.30 -0.04
CA LYS A 77 -0.06 -10.79 0.14
C LYS A 77 -1.05 -9.66 0.41
N PRO A 78 -2.36 -9.90 0.24
CA PRO A 78 -3.37 -8.85 0.39
C PRO A 78 -3.37 -8.25 1.80
N VAL A 79 -3.62 -6.94 1.86
CA VAL A 79 -3.84 -6.20 3.10
C VAL A 79 -5.18 -5.46 2.95
N SER A 80 -6.03 -5.51 3.97
CA SER A 80 -7.31 -4.80 3.89
C SER A 80 -7.09 -3.29 4.06
N VAL A 81 -6.41 -2.89 5.13
CA VAL A 81 -6.07 -1.49 5.41
C VAL A 81 -4.57 -1.37 5.65
N LEU A 82 -3.93 -0.53 4.87
CA LEU A 82 -2.53 -0.15 5.05
C LEU A 82 -2.46 1.38 5.20
N ASP A 83 -1.94 1.86 6.34
CA ASP A 83 -1.83 3.30 6.57
C ASP A 83 -0.61 3.89 5.87
N ASN A 84 0.62 3.60 6.32
CA ASN A 84 1.86 4.12 5.75
C ASN A 84 2.76 3.02 5.21
N MET A 85 3.20 3.16 3.96
CA MET A 85 4.18 2.25 3.37
C MET A 85 5.31 2.94 2.63
N TYR A 86 6.52 2.49 2.95
CA TYR A 86 7.72 2.72 2.17
C TYR A 86 8.19 1.41 1.55
N GLY A 87 8.16 1.31 0.23
CA GLY A 87 8.69 0.13 -0.49
C GLY A 87 7.82 -0.36 -1.63
N HIS A 88 7.45 -1.65 -1.62
CA HIS A 88 6.77 -2.27 -2.76
C HIS A 88 5.56 -3.14 -2.40
N VAL A 89 4.41 -2.83 -2.98
CA VAL A 89 3.15 -3.60 -2.89
C VAL A 89 3.03 -4.55 -4.09
N ALA A 90 3.13 -5.86 -3.85
CA ALA A 90 3.02 -6.88 -4.90
C ALA A 90 1.66 -7.60 -4.96
N LYS A 91 0.69 -7.20 -4.13
CA LYS A 91 -0.67 -7.78 -4.03
C LYS A 91 -1.74 -6.72 -3.77
N PRO A 92 -3.03 -7.03 -4.01
CA PRO A 92 -4.09 -6.05 -3.84
C PRO A 92 -4.18 -5.51 -2.42
N VAL A 93 -4.49 -4.21 -2.31
CA VAL A 93 -4.81 -3.54 -1.05
C VAL A 93 -6.16 -2.85 -1.22
N SER A 94 -7.06 -2.97 -0.25
CA SER A 94 -8.37 -2.30 -0.36
C SER A 94 -8.22 -0.81 -0.11
N VAL A 95 -7.58 -0.43 1.00
CA VAL A 95 -7.32 0.97 1.35
C VAL A 95 -5.83 1.14 1.66
N LEU A 96 -5.19 2.06 0.95
CA LEU A 96 -3.80 2.48 1.16
C LEU A 96 -3.77 3.99 1.36
N VAL A 97 -3.38 4.47 2.55
CA VAL A 97 -3.46 5.90 2.87
C VAL A 97 -2.24 6.66 2.37
N HIS A 98 -1.03 6.25 2.72
CA HIS A 98 0.21 6.87 2.29
C HIS A 98 1.18 5.82 1.74
N MET A 99 1.68 6.09 0.54
CA MET A 99 2.64 5.21 -0.12
C MET A 99 3.77 6.01 -0.75
N CYS A 100 5.00 5.63 -0.41
CA CYS A 100 6.19 6.01 -1.15
C CYS A 100 6.83 4.75 -1.76
N GLY A 101 6.85 4.66 -3.09
CA GLY A 101 7.51 3.57 -3.81
C GLY A 101 6.70 3.03 -4.99
N HIS A 102 6.47 1.71 -5.03
CA HIS A 102 5.86 1.05 -6.19
C HIS A 102 4.63 0.21 -5.86
N VAL A 103 3.56 0.44 -6.63
CA VAL A 103 2.32 -0.34 -6.60
C VAL A 103 2.23 -1.19 -7.87
N ALA A 104 2.45 -2.50 -7.74
CA ALA A 104 2.44 -3.44 -8.86
C ALA A 104 1.15 -4.26 -8.98
N LYS A 105 0.13 -3.97 -8.15
CA LYS A 105 -1.20 -4.62 -8.11
C LYS A 105 -2.33 -3.63 -7.84
N PRO A 106 -3.59 -4.00 -8.15
CA PRO A 106 -4.71 -3.08 -8.00
C PRO A 106 -4.90 -2.60 -6.56
N VAL A 107 -5.30 -1.34 -6.41
CA VAL A 107 -5.71 -0.74 -5.14
C VAL A 107 -7.10 -0.14 -5.34
N SER A 108 -8.03 -0.36 -4.41
CA SER A 108 -9.36 0.24 -4.54
C SER A 108 -9.32 1.73 -4.21
N VAL A 109 -8.75 2.09 -3.06
CA VAL A 109 -8.59 3.48 -2.62
C VAL A 109 -7.15 3.74 -2.25
N LEU A 110 -6.53 4.72 -2.92
CA LEU A 110 -5.19 5.20 -2.65
C LEU A 110 -5.26 6.71 -2.36
N VAL A 111 -4.95 7.13 -1.13
CA VAL A 111 -5.09 8.54 -0.76
C VAL A 111 -3.87 9.33 -1.23
N ASN A 112 -2.68 9.03 -0.74
CA ASN A 112 -1.45 9.77 -1.05
C ASN A 112 -0.39 8.84 -1.63
N MET A 113 0.08 9.15 -2.84
CA MET A 113 1.11 8.36 -3.52
C MET A 113 2.27 9.21 -4.01
N CYS A 114 3.49 8.84 -3.61
CA CYS A 114 4.73 9.30 -4.25
C CYS A 114 5.42 8.10 -4.92
N GLY A 115 5.51 8.10 -6.24
CA GLY A 115 6.24 7.08 -7.00
C GLY A 115 5.48 6.56 -8.21
N HIS A 116 5.39 5.23 -8.34
CA HIS A 116 4.90 4.61 -9.58
C HIS A 116 3.75 3.63 -9.34
N VAL A 117 2.66 3.83 -10.09
CA VAL A 117 1.49 2.94 -10.16
C VAL A 117 1.50 2.18 -11.49
N ALA A 118 1.71 0.86 -11.43
CA ALA A 118 1.76 -0.03 -12.60
C ALA A 118 0.48 -0.84 -12.82
N LYS A 119 -0.56 -0.63 -12.00
CA LYS A 119 -1.85 -1.35 -12.05
C LYS A 119 -3.04 -0.42 -11.80
N PRO A 120 -4.27 -0.82 -12.17
CA PRO A 120 -5.43 0.04 -12.03
C PRO A 120 -5.69 0.44 -10.59
N VAL A 121 -6.16 1.67 -10.40
CA VAL A 121 -6.65 2.21 -9.13
C VAL A 121 -8.05 2.74 -9.36
N SER A 122 -9.00 2.44 -8.47
CA SER A 122 -10.37 2.96 -8.63
C SER A 122 -10.43 4.43 -8.22
N VAL A 123 -9.94 4.76 -7.03
CA VAL A 123 -9.88 6.14 -6.54
C VAL A 123 -8.47 6.46 -6.10
N LEU A 124 -7.90 7.51 -6.67
CA LEU A 124 -6.60 8.05 -6.34
C LEU A 124 -6.75 9.53 -6.02
N ASP A 125 -6.49 9.92 -4.78
CA ASP A 125 -6.74 11.29 -4.32
C ASP A 125 -5.58 12.22 -4.68
N HIS A 126 -4.39 11.99 -4.14
CA HIS A 126 -3.19 12.78 -4.40
C HIS A 126 -2.05 11.92 -4.92
N MET A 127 -1.45 12.31 -6.03
CA MET A 127 -0.29 11.60 -6.58
C MET A 127 0.81 12.52 -7.11
N TYR A 128 2.05 12.18 -6.74
CA TYR A 128 3.28 12.65 -7.36
C TYR A 128 3.99 11.47 -8.04
N GLY A 129 4.13 11.52 -9.36
CA GLY A 129 4.93 10.55 -10.12
C GLY A 129 4.28 10.03 -11.40
N HIS A 130 4.21 8.70 -11.55
CA HIS A 130 3.86 8.06 -12.83
C HIS A 130 2.75 7.03 -12.72
N VAL A 131 1.72 7.15 -13.55
CA VAL A 131 0.62 6.19 -13.68
C VAL A 131 0.70 5.50 -15.04
N ALA A 132 0.95 4.18 -15.05
CA ALA A 132 1.03 3.39 -16.29
C ALA A 132 -0.25 2.60 -16.62
N LYS A 133 -1.32 2.75 -15.82
CA LYS A 133 -2.58 2.00 -15.95
C LYS A 133 -3.81 2.88 -15.69
N PRO A 134 -5.01 2.45 -16.12
CA PRO A 134 -6.21 3.27 -15.98
C PRO A 134 -6.52 3.61 -14.52
N VAL A 135 -7.07 4.80 -14.32
CA VAL A 135 -7.61 5.26 -13.04
C VAL A 135 -9.04 5.72 -13.27
N SER A 136 -9.98 5.33 -12.41
CA SER A 136 -11.37 5.78 -12.58
C SER A 136 -11.53 7.22 -12.11
N VAL A 137 -11.09 7.54 -10.90
CA VAL A 137 -11.11 8.91 -10.36
C VAL A 137 -9.72 9.28 -9.86
N LEU A 138 -9.20 10.40 -10.37
CA LEU A 138 -7.93 11.00 -9.98
C LEU A 138 -8.16 12.47 -9.61
N ASP A 139 -8.00 12.82 -8.33
CA ASP A 139 -8.27 14.19 -7.87
C ASP A 139 -7.09 15.11 -8.20
N ASN A 140 -5.94 14.95 -7.54
CA ASN A 140 -4.76 15.79 -7.71
C ASN A 140 -3.56 15.00 -8.21
N MET A 141 -2.99 15.40 -9.35
CA MET A 141 -1.84 14.72 -9.95
C MET A 141 -0.74 15.68 -10.38
N TYR A 142 0.48 15.36 -9.95
CA TYR A 142 1.73 15.94 -10.43
C TYR A 142 2.55 14.86 -11.11
N GLY A 143 2.68 14.92 -12.44
CA GLY A 143 3.54 14.03 -13.20
C GLY A 143 2.90 13.49 -14.48
N HIS A 144 2.94 12.18 -14.68
CA HIS A 144 2.66 11.56 -15.98
C HIS A 144 1.65 10.44 -15.90
N VAL A 145 0.67 10.45 -16.81
CA VAL A 145 -0.35 9.41 -16.94
C VAL A 145 -0.33 8.84 -18.36
N ALA A 146 0.01 7.56 -18.49
CA ALA A 146 0.17 6.90 -19.79
C ALA A 146 -1.11 6.19 -20.29
N LYS A 147 -2.18 6.18 -19.51
CA LYS A 147 -3.43 5.42 -19.76
C LYS A 147 -4.68 6.25 -19.48
N PRO A 148 -5.85 5.82 -19.97
CA PRO A 148 -7.08 6.60 -19.82
C PRO A 148 -7.43 6.87 -18.36
N VAL A 149 -8.04 8.02 -18.13
CA VAL A 149 -8.63 8.42 -16.84
C VAL A 149 -10.10 8.78 -17.08
N SER A 150 -11.02 8.29 -16.24
CA SER A 150 -12.43 8.65 -16.41
C SER A 150 -12.70 10.06 -15.87
N VAL A 151 -12.29 10.37 -14.65
CA VAL A 151 -12.40 11.70 -14.05
C VAL A 151 -11.03 12.14 -13.55
N LEU A 152 -10.58 13.30 -14.02
CA LEU A 152 -9.33 13.94 -13.62
C LEU A 152 -9.64 15.38 -13.18
N VAL A 153 -9.43 15.71 -11.92
CA VAL A 153 -9.80 17.04 -11.40
C VAL A 153 -8.67 18.03 -11.64
N ASN A 154 -7.53 17.90 -10.97
CA ASN A 154 -6.39 18.80 -11.09
C ASN A 154 -5.14 18.05 -11.58
N MET A 155 -4.58 18.50 -12.71
CA MET A 155 -3.40 17.89 -13.32
C MET A 155 -2.29 18.89 -13.60
N TYR A 156 -1.10 18.62 -13.07
CA TYR A 156 0.15 19.27 -13.43
C TYR A 156 1.05 18.25 -14.14
N GLY A 157 1.15 18.32 -15.47
CA GLY A 157 2.04 17.47 -16.25
C GLY A 157 1.42 16.88 -17.52
N HIS A 158 1.62 15.58 -17.77
CA HIS A 158 1.33 14.99 -19.08
C HIS A 158 0.38 13.80 -19.03
N VAL A 159 -0.60 13.79 -19.94
CA VAL A 159 -1.52 12.66 -20.13
C VAL A 159 -1.44 12.18 -21.59
N ALA A 160 -1.05 10.93 -21.79
CA ALA A 160 -0.84 10.37 -23.13
C ALA A 160 -2.10 9.80 -23.79
N LYS A 161 -3.19 9.63 -23.03
CA LYS A 161 -4.41 8.92 -23.44
C LYS A 161 -5.66 9.74 -23.09
N PRO A 162 -6.84 9.37 -23.65
CA PRO A 162 -8.05 10.14 -23.45
C PRO A 162 -8.43 10.29 -21.98
N VAL A 163 -9.07 11.43 -21.69
CA VAL A 163 -9.70 11.72 -20.39
C VAL A 163 -11.18 11.96 -20.65
N SER A 164 -12.08 11.33 -19.88
CA SER A 164 -13.52 11.55 -20.09
C SER A 164 -13.98 12.90 -19.53
N VAL A 165 -13.61 13.21 -18.29
CA VAL A 165 -13.88 14.50 -17.65
C VAL A 165 -12.57 15.06 -17.10
N LEU A 166 -12.24 16.28 -17.51
CA LEU A 166 -11.10 17.05 -17.01
C LEU A 166 -11.60 18.40 -16.52
N ASP A 167 -11.21 18.78 -15.31
CA ASP A 167 -11.45 20.12 -14.76
C ASP A 167 -10.22 21.00 -15.03
N ASN A 168 -9.26 21.05 -14.12
CA ASN A 168 -8.07 21.90 -14.25
C ASN A 168 -6.84 21.17 -14.80
N MET A 169 -6.20 21.77 -15.81
CA MET A 169 -4.93 21.27 -16.34
C MET A 169 -3.88 22.37 -16.53
N TYR A 170 -2.73 22.14 -15.91
CA TYR A 170 -1.48 22.80 -16.23
C TYR A 170 -0.51 21.80 -16.88
N GLY A 171 -0.58 21.67 -18.20
CA GLY A 171 0.23 20.71 -18.93
C GLY A 171 -0.34 20.33 -20.27
N HIS A 172 -0.24 19.05 -20.64
CA HIS A 172 -0.65 18.59 -21.97
C HIS A 172 -1.36 17.23 -21.96
N VAL A 173 -2.50 17.15 -22.64
CA VAL A 173 -3.13 15.88 -23.05
C VAL A 173 -2.85 15.64 -24.53
N ALA A 174 -2.22 14.52 -24.86
CA ALA A 174 -1.91 14.15 -26.25
C ALA A 174 -3.13 13.62 -27.04
N LYS A 175 -4.26 13.41 -26.36
CA LYS A 175 -5.48 12.78 -26.89
C LYS A 175 -6.72 13.54 -26.42
N PRO A 176 -7.90 13.30 -27.05
CA PRO A 176 -9.09 14.07 -26.74
C PRO A 176 -9.52 13.99 -25.28
N VAL A 177 -10.07 15.10 -24.82
CA VAL A 177 -10.84 15.23 -23.58
C VAL A 177 -12.31 15.31 -23.96
N SER A 178 -13.18 14.48 -23.38
CA SER A 178 -14.60 14.48 -23.76
C SER A 178 -15.38 15.65 -23.16
N VAL A 179 -15.10 15.98 -21.90
CA VAL A 179 -15.65 17.14 -21.18
C VAL A 179 -14.49 17.88 -20.54
N LEU A 180 -14.35 19.16 -20.85
CA LEU A 180 -13.41 20.07 -20.22
C LEU A 180 -14.21 21.14 -19.47
N ASP A 181 -14.16 21.10 -18.14
CA ASP A 181 -14.72 22.15 -17.28
C ASP A 181 -13.59 23.13 -16.98
N ASN A 182 -13.66 24.35 -17.51
CA ASN A 182 -12.66 25.39 -17.25
C ASN A 182 -13.33 26.42 -16.34
N MET A 183 -13.21 26.27 -15.02
CA MET A 183 -13.51 27.35 -14.08
C MET A 183 -12.27 28.14 -13.69
#